data_AF-A0A937K4V9-F1
#
_entry.id   AF-A0A937K4V9-F1
#
_cell.length_a   1.000
_cell.length_b   1.000
_cell.length_c   1.000
_cell.angle_alpha   90.00
_cell.angle_beta   90.00
_cell.angle_gamma   90.00
#
_symmetry.space_group_name_H-M   'P 1'
#
loop_
_entity.id
_entity.type
_entity.pdbx_description
1 polymer ?
#
loop_
_entity_poly.entity_id
_entity_poly.type
_entity_poly.pdbx_seq_one_letter_code
_entity_poly.pdbx_strand_id
1 'polypeptide(L)'
;MKYGIDIENRYLRNKIAKELREEDHVVIIMNDIEYSGFGDMLLKKVVLANQSKVDIYLYLNLVEGDEEELRIFGDGSILSKRFYEKFTFEKEKMNFKISDYKKDMSYYIVSNIENSVVCVEVMTKRGISLWEIEPYISKALLDISKDWEGIMR
;
A
#
# COMPACT_ATOMS: atom_id res chain seq x y z
N MET A 1 9.74 -11.24 -1.76
CA MET A 1 8.51 -11.16 -0.92
C MET A 1 7.26 -11.36 -1.77
N LYS A 2 6.11 -11.58 -1.14
CA LYS A 2 4.78 -11.61 -1.76
C LYS A 2 4.00 -10.35 -1.41
N TYR A 3 3.54 -9.61 -2.41
CA TYR A 3 2.77 -8.38 -2.21
C TYR A 3 1.32 -8.57 -2.66
N GLY A 4 0.38 -8.14 -1.82
CA GLY A 4 -1.00 -7.89 -2.22
C GLY A 4 -1.16 -6.44 -2.62
N ILE A 5 -1.51 -6.18 -3.88
CA ILE A 5 -1.66 -4.82 -4.41
C ILE A 5 -3.15 -4.55 -4.64
N ASP A 6 -3.70 -3.65 -3.82
CA ASP A 6 -5.08 -3.15 -3.89
C ASP A 6 -5.07 -1.67 -4.29
N ILE A 7 -5.10 -1.42 -5.60
CA ILE A 7 -5.00 -0.09 -6.20
C ILE A 7 -6.00 -0.01 -7.34
N GLU A 8 -6.98 0.88 -7.23
CA GLU A 8 -8.02 1.01 -8.26
C GLU A 8 -7.45 1.52 -9.60
N ASN A 9 -6.52 2.47 -9.55
CA ASN A 9 -5.86 2.99 -10.74
C ASN A 9 -5.01 1.91 -11.41
N ARG A 10 -5.51 1.39 -12.55
CA ARG A 10 -4.90 0.30 -13.30
C ARG A 10 -3.48 0.60 -13.79
N TYR A 11 -3.19 1.84 -14.19
CA TYR A 11 -1.85 2.23 -14.64
C TYR A 11 -0.86 2.14 -13.48
N LEU A 12 -1.18 2.79 -12.36
CA LEU A 12 -0.36 2.79 -11.15
C LEU A 12 -0.11 1.37 -10.65
N ARG A 13 -1.19 0.59 -10.55
CA ARG A 13 -1.16 -0.82 -10.16
C ARG A 13 -0.20 -1.63 -11.01
N ASN A 14 -0.31 -1.52 -12.33
CA ASN A 14 0.51 -2.29 -13.26
C ASN A 14 1.97 -1.87 -13.22
N LYS A 15 2.25 -0.57 -13.02
CA LYS A 15 3.61 -0.06 -12.93
C LYS A 15 4.32 -0.57 -11.68
N ILE A 16 3.71 -0.39 -10.49
CA ILE A 16 4.23 -0.92 -9.23
C ILE A 16 4.39 -2.45 -9.31
N ALA A 17 3.38 -3.16 -9.82
CA ALA A 17 3.44 -4.61 -9.94
C ALA A 17 4.54 -5.09 -10.89
N LYS A 18 4.87 -4.31 -11.93
CA LYS A 18 5.96 -4.62 -12.85
C LYS A 18 7.30 -4.45 -12.13
N GLU A 19 7.53 -3.31 -11.47
CA GLU A 19 8.79 -3.01 -10.77
C GLU A 19 9.08 -4.03 -9.66
N LEU A 20 8.07 -4.44 -8.89
CA LEU A 20 8.23 -5.50 -7.89
C LEU A 20 8.59 -6.87 -8.52
N ARG A 21 8.00 -7.22 -9.66
CA ARG A 21 8.28 -8.48 -10.35
C ARG A 21 9.67 -8.50 -10.99
N GLU A 22 10.18 -7.36 -11.44
CA GLU A 22 11.54 -7.21 -11.97
C GLU A 22 12.60 -7.47 -10.88
N GLU A 23 12.23 -7.32 -9.60
CA GLU A 23 13.05 -7.63 -8.41
C GLU A 23 12.66 -8.99 -7.79
N ASP A 24 12.18 -9.93 -8.62
CA ASP A 24 11.81 -11.31 -8.24
C ASP A 24 10.76 -11.42 -7.11
N HIS A 25 9.92 -10.41 -6.93
CA HIS A 25 8.82 -10.47 -5.98
C HIS A 25 7.55 -11.03 -6.62
N VAL A 26 6.76 -11.78 -5.83
CA VAL A 26 5.45 -12.27 -6.25
C VAL A 26 4.42 -11.17 -5.99
N VAL A 27 3.59 -10.86 -6.99
CA VAL A 27 2.57 -9.81 -6.88
C VAL A 27 1.19 -10.37 -7.18
N ILE A 28 0.27 -10.19 -6.24
CA ILE A 28 -1.12 -10.61 -6.31
C ILE A 28 -1.99 -9.36 -6.42
N ILE A 29 -2.73 -9.26 -7.51
CA ILE A 29 -3.63 -8.14 -7.76
C ILE A 29 -4.96 -8.38 -7.05
N MET A 30 -5.31 -7.51 -6.09
CA MET A 30 -6.47 -7.68 -5.22
C MET A 30 -7.77 -7.12 -5.80
N ASN A 31 -7.68 -6.34 -6.90
CA ASN A 31 -8.82 -5.69 -7.55
C ASN A 31 -9.49 -6.55 -8.64
N ASP A 32 -8.89 -7.66 -9.06
CA ASP A 32 -9.37 -8.48 -10.18
C ASP A 32 -10.31 -9.62 -9.70
N ILE A 33 -10.96 -9.47 -8.54
CA ILE A 33 -11.88 -10.45 -7.96
C ILE A 33 -13.32 -10.01 -8.23
N GLU A 34 -14.19 -10.93 -8.68
CA GLU A 34 -15.62 -10.67 -8.81
C GLU A 34 -16.31 -10.62 -7.44
N TYR A 35 -17.19 -9.63 -7.23
CA TYR A 35 -17.95 -9.45 -5.99
C TYR A 35 -19.35 -8.89 -6.24
N SER A 36 -20.28 -9.21 -5.35
CA SER A 36 -21.69 -8.78 -5.46
C SER A 36 -22.00 -7.48 -4.70
N GLY A 37 -21.06 -6.99 -3.88
CA GLY A 37 -21.19 -5.74 -3.12
C GLY A 37 -19.95 -5.44 -2.28
N PHE A 38 -19.95 -4.29 -1.60
CA PHE A 38 -18.78 -3.80 -0.85
C PHE A 38 -18.34 -4.75 0.28
N GLY A 39 -19.28 -5.28 1.07
CA GLY A 39 -18.95 -6.22 2.14
C GLY A 39 -18.35 -7.53 1.62
N ASP A 40 -18.90 -8.07 0.52
CA ASP A 40 -18.38 -9.27 -0.16
C ASP A 40 -16.97 -9.02 -0.74
N MET A 41 -16.76 -7.84 -1.36
CA MET A 41 -15.45 -7.41 -1.84
C MET A 41 -14.41 -7.40 -0.72
N LEU A 42 -14.72 -6.78 0.42
CA LEU A 42 -13.79 -6.70 1.55
C LEU A 42 -13.45 -8.09 2.09
N LEU A 43 -14.45 -8.95 2.28
CA LEU A 43 -14.25 -10.32 2.74
C LEU A 43 -13.35 -11.11 1.78
N LYS A 44 -13.62 -11.04 0.48
CA LYS A 44 -12.82 -11.75 -0.54
C LYS A 44 -11.38 -11.27 -0.61
N LYS A 45 -11.14 -9.97 -0.49
CA LYS A 45 -9.78 -9.40 -0.43
C LYS A 45 -9.00 -9.94 0.77
N VAL A 46 -9.63 -9.97 1.95
CA VAL A 46 -9.04 -10.55 3.16
C VAL A 46 -8.73 -12.04 2.97
N VAL A 47 -9.68 -12.81 2.47
CA VAL A 47 -9.50 -14.25 2.21
C VAL A 47 -8.34 -14.47 1.25
N LEU A 48 -8.29 -13.73 0.13
CA LEU A 48 -7.21 -13.86 -0.85
C LEU A 48 -5.85 -13.52 -0.25
N ALA A 49 -5.75 -12.41 0.50
CA ALA A 49 -4.51 -11.98 1.13
C ALA A 49 -3.97 -13.05 2.10
N ASN A 50 -4.83 -13.57 2.97
CA ASN A 50 -4.44 -14.56 3.98
C ASN A 50 -4.12 -15.93 3.33
N GLN A 51 -4.96 -16.42 2.42
CA GLN A 51 -4.74 -17.72 1.76
C GLN A 51 -3.47 -17.73 0.90
N SER A 52 -3.18 -16.64 0.22
CA SER A 52 -1.97 -16.51 -0.59
C SER A 52 -0.71 -16.19 0.23
N LYS A 53 -0.89 -15.85 1.51
CA LYS A 53 0.15 -15.48 2.47
C LYS A 53 0.98 -14.31 1.96
N VAL A 54 0.33 -13.20 1.60
CA VAL A 54 1.06 -11.97 1.24
C VAL A 54 1.86 -11.48 2.43
N ASP A 55 3.14 -11.13 2.23
CA ASP A 55 3.98 -10.58 3.30
C ASP A 55 3.53 -9.14 3.63
N ILE A 56 3.14 -8.38 2.61
CA ILE A 56 2.62 -7.02 2.73
C ILE A 56 1.37 -6.87 1.85
N TYR A 57 0.29 -6.35 2.44
CA TYR A 57 -0.88 -5.84 1.73
C TYR A 57 -0.80 -4.32 1.60
N LEU A 58 -0.79 -3.81 0.38
CA LEU A 58 -0.84 -2.38 0.08
C LEU A 58 -2.22 -2.01 -0.45
N TYR A 59 -2.92 -1.16 0.29
CA TYR A 59 -4.07 -0.41 -0.20
C TYR A 59 -3.63 1.00 -0.60
N LEU A 60 -3.98 1.44 -1.80
CA LEU A 60 -3.77 2.82 -2.24
C LEU A 60 -5.04 3.37 -2.86
N ASN A 61 -5.50 4.50 -2.33
CA ASN A 61 -6.67 5.20 -2.85
C ASN A 61 -6.45 6.71 -3.01
N LEU A 62 -7.14 7.28 -3.99
CA LEU A 62 -7.31 8.73 -4.13
C LEU A 62 -8.52 9.16 -3.32
N VAL A 63 -8.37 10.24 -2.57
CA VAL A 63 -9.45 10.83 -1.79
C VAL A 63 -9.55 12.30 -2.18
N GLU A 64 -10.76 12.78 -2.48
CA GLU A 64 -10.98 14.20 -2.68
C GLU A 64 -10.79 14.94 -1.35
N GLY A 65 -10.01 16.01 -1.36
CA GLY A 65 -9.66 16.74 -0.15
C GLY A 65 -9.42 18.22 -0.38
N ASP A 66 -9.31 18.99 0.70
CA ASP A 66 -9.06 20.43 0.62
C ASP A 66 -7.57 20.78 0.53
N GLU A 67 -6.67 19.81 0.67
CA GLU A 67 -5.22 19.98 0.68
C GLU A 67 -4.54 18.80 -0.04
N GLU A 68 -3.31 19.02 -0.51
CA GLU A 68 -2.45 17.95 -1.00
C GLU A 68 -1.79 17.26 0.21
N GLU A 69 -2.40 16.18 0.67
CA GLU A 69 -1.99 15.43 1.87
C GLU A 69 -1.83 13.94 1.55
N LEU A 70 -0.74 13.35 2.04
CA LEU A 70 -0.52 11.91 2.02
C LEU A 70 -0.74 11.35 3.42
N ARG A 71 -1.74 10.49 3.57
CA ARG A 71 -2.05 9.77 4.81
C ARG A 71 -1.57 8.34 4.68
N ILE A 72 -0.64 7.96 5.55
CA ILE A 72 -0.14 6.59 5.63
C ILE A 72 -0.53 6.02 6.99
N PHE A 73 -1.23 4.89 6.96
CA PHE A 73 -1.67 4.18 8.15
C PHE A 73 -1.60 2.66 7.93
N GLY A 74 -1.80 1.89 8.98
CA GLY A 74 -1.74 0.43 8.87
C GLY A 74 -1.94 -0.29 10.20
N ASP A 75 -1.53 -1.56 10.22
CA ASP A 75 -1.69 -2.47 11.36
C ASP A 75 -0.72 -2.19 12.52
N GLY A 76 0.33 -1.40 12.25
CA GLY A 76 1.37 -1.04 13.22
C GLY A 76 2.49 -2.07 13.33
N SER A 77 2.55 -3.03 12.40
CA SER A 77 3.66 -3.97 12.26
C SER A 77 4.98 -3.26 11.94
N ILE A 78 6.09 -4.00 12.05
CA ILE A 78 7.43 -3.47 11.73
C ILE A 78 7.50 -3.07 10.25
N LEU A 79 6.96 -3.88 9.34
CA LEU A 79 6.98 -3.58 7.90
C LEU A 79 6.11 -2.37 7.57
N SER A 80 4.94 -2.22 8.18
CA SER A 80 4.07 -1.05 7.92
C SER A 80 4.69 0.27 8.40
N LYS A 81 5.37 0.24 9.56
CA LYS A 81 6.11 1.40 10.08
C LYS A 81 7.32 1.74 9.23
N ARG A 82 8.08 0.72 8.80
CA ARG A 82 9.23 0.93 7.90
C ARG A 82 8.80 1.53 6.57
N PHE A 83 7.65 1.09 6.02
CA PHE A 83 7.08 1.72 4.83
C PHE A 83 6.89 3.23 5.01
N TYR A 84 6.27 3.62 6.12
CA TYR A 84 6.09 5.02 6.45
C TYR A 84 7.43 5.76 6.61
N GLU A 85 8.41 5.16 7.30
CA GLU A 85 9.74 5.76 7.49
C GLU A 85 10.42 6.06 6.14
N LYS A 86 10.37 5.13 5.17
CA LYS A 86 10.91 5.36 3.82
C LYS A 86 10.24 6.55 3.12
N PHE A 87 8.93 6.73 3.31
CA PHE A 87 8.20 7.89 2.79
C PHE A 87 8.64 9.19 3.44
N THR A 88 8.78 9.21 4.77
CA THR A 88 9.17 10.42 5.49
C THR A 88 10.59 10.90 5.15
N PHE A 89 11.48 9.98 4.78
CA PHE A 89 12.84 10.33 4.35
C PHE A 89 12.86 11.14 3.05
N GLU A 90 11.88 10.93 2.18
CA GLU A 90 11.76 11.59 0.87
C GLU A 90 10.76 12.76 0.89
N LYS A 91 10.20 13.11 2.06
CA LYS A 91 9.12 14.11 2.20
C LYS A 91 9.44 15.47 1.59
N GLU A 92 10.70 15.90 1.67
CA GLU A 92 11.13 17.22 1.17
C GLU A 92 11.13 17.31 -0.35
N LYS A 93 11.10 16.17 -1.05
CA LYS A 93 11.01 16.09 -2.51
C LYS A 93 9.57 16.00 -3.01
N MET A 94 8.60 15.89 -2.10
CA MET A 94 7.19 15.78 -2.42
C MET A 94 6.50 17.13 -2.17
N ASN A 95 5.57 17.47 -3.05
CA ASN A 95 4.67 18.61 -2.84
C ASN A 95 3.46 18.26 -1.95
N PHE A 96 3.55 17.16 -1.21
CA PHE A 96 2.50 16.66 -0.32
C PHE A 96 2.90 16.87 1.13
N LYS A 97 1.95 17.32 1.95
CA LYS A 97 2.07 17.18 3.39
C LYS A 97 1.91 15.72 3.76
N ILE A 98 2.85 15.14 4.51
CA ILE A 98 2.72 13.77 5.01
C ILE A 98 2.19 13.82 6.44
N SER A 99 1.08 13.16 6.72
CA SER A 99 0.54 13.06 8.07
C SER A 99 1.36 12.08 8.90
N ASP A 100 1.35 12.25 10.23
CA ASP A 100 1.94 11.26 11.14
C ASP A 100 1.31 9.88 10.96
N TYR A 101 2.13 8.84 11.03
CA TYR A 101 1.67 7.46 10.96
C TYR A 101 0.64 7.17 12.05
N LYS A 102 -0.49 6.57 11.63
CA LYS A 102 -1.51 6.09 12.55
C LYS A 102 -1.66 4.58 12.43
N LYS A 103 -1.66 3.89 13.57
CA LYS A 103 -2.23 2.55 13.63
C LYS A 103 -3.74 2.71 13.60
N ASP A 104 -4.41 2.14 12.60
CA ASP A 104 -5.85 2.28 12.44
C ASP A 104 -6.53 0.93 12.20
N MET A 105 -6.95 0.30 13.31
CA MET A 105 -7.66 -0.96 13.29
C MET A 105 -9.16 -0.80 12.97
N SER A 106 -9.66 0.42 12.78
CA SER A 106 -11.08 0.64 12.43
C SER A 106 -11.41 0.21 11.00
N TYR A 107 -10.40 0.14 10.13
CA TYR A 107 -10.54 -0.37 8.78
C TYR A 107 -10.62 -1.90 8.78
N TYR A 108 -11.63 -2.46 8.10
CA TYR A 108 -11.87 -3.91 8.05
C TYR A 108 -10.66 -4.68 7.51
N ILE A 109 -10.01 -4.18 6.45
CA ILE A 109 -8.84 -4.85 5.84
C ILE A 109 -7.66 -4.86 6.82
N VAL A 110 -7.40 -3.74 7.52
CA VAL A 110 -6.32 -3.63 8.49
C VAL A 110 -6.52 -4.56 9.69
N SER A 111 -7.78 -4.79 10.09
CA SER A 111 -8.11 -5.62 11.25
C SER A 111 -8.20 -7.12 10.96
N ASN A 112 -8.34 -7.54 9.70
CA ASN A 112 -8.60 -8.95 9.35
C ASN A 112 -7.54 -9.61 8.47
N ILE A 113 -6.59 -8.86 7.91
CA ILE A 113 -5.41 -9.45 7.27
C ILE A 113 -4.39 -9.80 8.35
N GLU A 114 -3.86 -11.03 8.28
CA GLU A 114 -2.96 -11.58 9.31
C GLU A 114 -1.54 -11.01 9.24
N ASN A 115 -1.11 -10.64 8.03
CA ASN A 115 0.22 -10.09 7.75
C ASN A 115 0.18 -8.56 7.63
N SER A 116 1.34 -7.95 7.40
CA SER A 116 1.50 -6.50 7.42
C SER A 116 0.58 -5.78 6.42
N VAL A 117 -0.15 -4.78 6.92
CA VAL A 117 -1.04 -3.95 6.11
C VAL A 117 -0.55 -2.51 6.09
N VAL A 118 -0.46 -1.94 4.89
CA VAL A 118 -0.18 -0.54 4.64
C VAL A 118 -1.33 0.04 3.81
N CYS A 119 -1.89 1.14 4.29
CA CYS A 119 -2.89 1.92 3.60
C CYS A 119 -2.32 3.30 3.29
N VAL A 120 -2.47 3.73 2.04
CA VAL A 120 -2.04 5.03 1.56
C VAL A 120 -3.25 5.74 0.95
N GLU A 121 -3.66 6.83 1.58
CA GLU A 121 -4.67 7.73 1.04
C GLU A 121 -3.98 9.00 0.54
N VAL A 122 -4.24 9.32 -0.72
CA VAL A 122 -3.66 10.46 -1.42
C VAL A 122 -4.76 11.47 -1.58
N MET A 123 -4.72 12.50 -0.75
CA MET A 123 -5.69 13.58 -0.77
C MET A 123 -5.25 14.64 -1.75
N THR A 124 -6.15 15.02 -2.66
CA THR A 124 -5.88 16.06 -3.65
C THR A 124 -7.07 16.97 -3.86
N LYS A 125 -6.78 18.24 -4.12
CA LYS A 125 -7.75 19.32 -4.28
C LYS A 125 -8.43 19.36 -5.66
N ARG A 126 -7.76 18.81 -6.68
CA ARG A 126 -8.18 18.91 -8.09
C ARG A 126 -7.88 17.66 -8.92
N GLY A 127 -7.65 16.51 -8.27
CA GLY A 127 -7.27 15.28 -8.95
C GLY A 127 -5.84 15.31 -9.49
N ILE A 128 -4.90 15.92 -8.74
CA ILE A 128 -3.47 15.83 -9.04
C ILE A 128 -3.08 14.34 -9.11
N SER A 129 -2.15 14.08 -10.03
CA SER A 129 -1.98 12.76 -10.56
C SER A 129 -1.15 11.84 -9.68
N LEU A 130 -1.71 10.66 -9.43
CA LEU A 130 -1.07 9.48 -8.88
C LEU A 130 0.32 9.14 -9.48
N TRP A 131 0.69 9.70 -10.64
CA TRP A 131 2.02 9.52 -11.22
C TRP A 131 3.14 10.12 -10.37
N GLU A 132 2.87 11.17 -9.59
CA GLU A 132 3.91 11.86 -8.80
C GLU A 132 4.32 11.04 -7.57
N ILE A 133 3.38 10.30 -6.98
CA ILE A 133 3.65 9.49 -5.78
C ILE A 133 4.22 8.10 -6.12
N GLU A 134 3.98 7.63 -7.34
CA GLU A 134 4.27 6.26 -7.75
C GLU A 134 5.74 5.85 -7.51
N PRO A 135 6.76 6.65 -7.90
CA PRO A 135 8.15 6.26 -7.71
C PRO A 135 8.49 6.07 -6.23
N TYR A 136 7.83 6.81 -5.35
CA TYR A 136 8.04 6.73 -3.91
C TYR A 136 7.38 5.49 -3.31
N ILE A 137 6.19 5.10 -3.81
CA ILE A 137 5.52 3.86 -3.40
C ILE A 137 6.38 2.66 -3.77
N SER A 138 6.81 2.56 -5.03
CA SER A 138 7.64 1.45 -5.49
C SER A 138 8.96 1.37 -4.73
N LYS A 139 9.65 2.51 -4.59
CA LYS A 139 10.91 2.57 -3.82
C LYS A 139 10.71 2.11 -2.38
N ALA A 140 9.66 2.58 -1.70
CA ALA A 140 9.39 2.18 -0.32
C ALA A 140 9.17 0.66 -0.21
N LEU A 141 8.39 0.06 -1.10
CA LEU A 141 8.17 -1.40 -1.10
C LEU A 141 9.45 -2.20 -1.35
N LEU A 142 10.30 -1.74 -2.28
CA LEU A 142 11.57 -2.38 -2.63
C LEU A 142 12.65 -2.21 -1.56
N ASP A 143 12.67 -1.09 -0.85
CA ASP A 143 13.62 -0.90 0.24
C ASP A 143 13.25 -1.77 1.45
N ILE A 144 11.95 -1.97 1.71
CA ILE A 144 11.50 -2.86 2.78
C ILE A 144 11.87 -4.32 2.51
N SER A 145 11.84 -4.78 1.25
CA SER A 145 12.22 -6.16 0.94
C SER A 145 13.69 -6.43 1.22
N LYS A 146 14.57 -5.47 0.89
CA LYS A 146 15.99 -5.53 1.23
C LYS A 146 16.20 -5.58 2.75
N ASP A 147 15.45 -4.77 3.49
CA ASP A 147 15.53 -4.74 4.94
C ASP A 147 14.97 -6.03 5.59
N TRP A 148 14.03 -6.73 4.93
CA TRP A 148 13.46 -8.00 5.37
C TRP A 148 14.43 -9.17 5.18
N GLU A 149 15.11 -9.24 4.04
CA GLU A 149 16.15 -10.24 3.79
C GLU A 149 17.29 -10.19 4.81
N GLY A 150 17.62 -8.99 5.31
CA GLY A 150 18.60 -8.80 6.37
C GLY A 150 18.15 -9.25 7.76
N ILE A 151 16.83 -9.35 8.02
CA ILE A 151 16.28 -9.83 9.30
C ILE A 151 16.20 -11.36 9.34
N MET A 152 15.98 -12.00 8.20
CA MET A 152 15.84 -13.47 8.12
C MET A 152 17.17 -14.23 7.99
N ARG A 153 18.31 -13.53 7.93
CA ARG A 153 19.67 -14.11 7.95
C ARG A 153 20.28 -13.99 9.34
#